data_AF-A0A067GTR2-F1
#
_entry.id   AF-A0A067GTR2-F1
#
_cell.length_a   1.000
_cell.length_b   1.000
_cell.length_c   1.000
_cell.angle_alpha   90.00
_cell.angle_beta   90.00
_cell.angle_gamma   90.00
#
_symmetry.space_group_name_H-M   'P 1'
#
loop_
_entity.id
_entity.type
_entity.pdbx_description
1 polymer ?
#
loop_
_entity_poly.entity_id
_entity_poly.type
_entity_poly.pdbx_seq_one_letter_code
_entity_poly.pdbx_strand_id
1 'polypeptide(L)'
;MINITLFIFIIVLVPSANSVSFRMSSFDSNRKDIIYQGDAVPSVGAIELIKNYQYLCRVGWATYADRVPLWNSDTGELADFSTKFSFQINTLDRSTYGHGLVFFLAPVGFQIPPNADGGFLGLFNTTTSFSSSNHIVHVEFDTFFNSEWDPSGVQDHVGINNNSIASAVHTRWNASFHSEDTADVRIAYNSTTKNLSVSWTYRQTSDPRENTSLFYIIDLMKVLPQWVTIGFSAATGLSGERHILESWEFSSSLDMKQRNGTDGKKIRIIVSVTVSIGVLVAGMITGLLILRRHKKKER
;
A
#
# COMPACT_ATOMS: atom_id res chain seq x y z
N MET A 1 -7.76 47.42 40.86
CA MET A 1 -7.45 47.00 39.48
C MET A 1 -7.54 45.49 39.43
N ILE A 2 -8.60 44.95 38.82
CA ILE A 2 -8.84 43.51 38.71
C ILE A 2 -8.18 43.02 37.42
N ASN A 3 -7.22 42.12 37.54
CA ASN A 3 -6.50 41.55 36.40
C ASN A 3 -7.25 40.28 35.97
N ILE A 4 -8.02 40.37 34.88
CA ILE A 4 -8.75 39.23 34.31
C ILE A 4 -7.82 38.56 33.30
N THR A 5 -7.18 37.47 33.72
CA THR A 5 -6.39 36.64 32.82
C THR A 5 -7.34 35.77 31.99
N LEU A 6 -7.54 36.13 30.72
CA LEU A 6 -8.37 35.38 29.77
C LEU A 6 -7.62 34.11 29.33
N PHE A 7 -8.04 32.94 29.81
CA PHE A 7 -7.55 31.65 29.33
C PHE A 7 -8.32 31.24 28.07
N ILE A 8 -7.69 31.38 26.90
CA ILE A 8 -8.25 30.91 25.63
C ILE A 8 -7.95 29.41 25.51
N PHE A 9 -8.96 28.57 25.75
CA PHE A 9 -8.91 27.15 25.38
C PHE A 9 -9.09 27.03 23.87
N ILE A 10 -8.00 26.84 23.12
CA ILE A 10 -8.05 26.47 21.72
C ILE A 10 -8.39 24.98 21.66
N ILE A 11 -9.65 24.65 21.36
CA ILE A 11 -10.07 23.29 21.05
C ILE A 11 -9.46 22.94 19.69
N VAL A 12 -8.30 22.25 19.70
CA VAL A 12 -7.69 21.70 18.49
C VAL A 12 -8.46 20.44 18.13
N LEU A 13 -9.36 20.54 17.16
CA LEU A 13 -9.97 19.36 16.52
C LEU A 13 -8.86 18.63 15.74
N VAL A 14 -8.31 17.58 16.35
CA VAL A 14 -7.40 16.66 15.67
C VAL A 14 -8.24 15.80 14.74
N PRO A 15 -8.01 15.80 13.41
CA PRO A 15 -8.75 14.93 12.50
C PRO A 15 -8.53 13.48 12.92
N SER A 16 -9.60 12.76 13.25
CA SER A 16 -9.56 11.30 13.33
C SER A 16 -9.68 10.74 11.92
N ALA A 17 -8.77 9.85 11.53
CA ALA A 17 -9.07 8.94 10.44
C ALA A 17 -9.84 7.77 11.04
N ASN A 18 -11.02 7.55 10.50
CA ASN A 18 -11.83 6.40 10.88
C ASN A 18 -11.30 5.15 10.15
N SER A 19 -11.70 4.01 10.67
CA SER A 19 -11.67 2.71 10.04
C SER A 19 -12.20 2.82 8.63
N VAL A 20 -11.47 2.23 7.69
CA VAL A 20 -11.80 2.27 6.29
C VAL A 20 -12.70 1.08 5.99
N SER A 21 -13.90 1.37 5.47
CA SER A 21 -14.82 0.36 4.98
C SER A 21 -15.52 0.87 3.73
N PHE A 22 -15.48 0.08 2.66
CA PHE A 22 -16.19 0.38 1.42
C PHE A 22 -16.61 -0.89 0.70
N ARG A 23 -17.60 -0.75 -0.19
CA ARG A 23 -18.05 -1.82 -1.09
C ARG A 23 -18.41 -1.22 -2.44
N MET A 24 -17.74 -1.70 -3.48
CA MET A 24 -17.89 -1.26 -4.86
C MET A 24 -18.30 -2.46 -5.71
N SER A 25 -19.53 -2.42 -6.23
CA SER A 25 -20.04 -3.43 -7.18
C SER A 25 -19.95 -2.98 -8.63
N SER A 26 -19.52 -1.74 -8.87
CA SER A 26 -19.29 -1.20 -10.20
C SER A 26 -18.33 -0.01 -10.17
N PHE A 27 -17.66 0.21 -11.30
CA PHE A 27 -16.68 1.27 -11.50
C PHE A 27 -17.03 2.14 -12.71
N ASP A 28 -16.89 3.45 -12.54
CA ASP A 28 -17.13 4.45 -13.58
C ASP A 28 -16.11 5.59 -13.48
N SER A 29 -16.03 6.42 -14.53
CA SER A 29 -15.04 7.51 -14.63
C SER A 29 -15.28 8.68 -13.67
N ASN A 30 -16.44 8.79 -13.04
CA ASN A 30 -16.79 9.89 -12.14
C ASN A 30 -16.43 9.55 -10.68
N ARG A 31 -16.13 8.29 -10.41
CA ARG A 31 -15.72 7.78 -9.11
C ARG A 31 -14.38 8.39 -8.68
N LYS A 32 -14.37 9.02 -7.50
CA LYS A 32 -13.20 9.74 -6.95
C LYS A 32 -12.46 8.97 -5.87
N ASP A 33 -13.02 7.87 -5.39
CA ASP A 33 -12.42 7.03 -4.36
C ASP A 33 -11.49 5.95 -4.95
N ILE A 34 -11.31 5.93 -6.27
CA ILE A 34 -10.33 5.12 -6.99
C ILE A 34 -9.42 6.01 -7.83
N ILE A 35 -8.11 5.77 -7.73
CA ILE A 35 -7.09 6.41 -8.55
C ILE A 35 -6.58 5.39 -9.55
N TYR A 36 -6.69 5.74 -10.83
CA TYR A 36 -6.19 4.96 -11.95
C TYR A 36 -4.81 5.49 -12.37
N GLN A 37 -3.84 4.59 -12.57
CA GLN A 37 -2.50 4.91 -13.07
C GLN A 37 -2.08 3.90 -14.14
N GLY A 38 -1.15 4.32 -14.99
CA GLY A 38 -0.74 3.52 -16.14
C GLY A 38 -1.92 3.28 -17.09
N ASP A 39 -2.15 2.03 -17.43
CA ASP A 39 -3.16 1.57 -18.38
C ASP A 39 -4.56 1.36 -17.82
N ALA A 40 -4.70 1.40 -16.49
CA ALA A 40 -5.94 1.04 -15.85
C ALA A 40 -7.03 2.08 -16.18
N VAL A 41 -8.21 1.59 -16.56
CA VAL A 41 -9.38 2.44 -16.81
C VAL A 41 -10.67 1.76 -16.34
N PRO A 42 -11.67 2.52 -15.88
CA PRO A 42 -13.02 1.99 -15.75
C PRO A 42 -13.60 1.67 -17.13
N SER A 43 -14.22 0.51 -17.27
CA SER A 43 -14.79 0.02 -18.53
C SER A 43 -16.02 -0.84 -18.25
N VAL A 44 -17.19 -0.39 -18.68
CA VAL A 44 -18.46 -1.13 -18.59
C VAL A 44 -18.77 -1.64 -17.17
N GLY A 45 -18.59 -0.78 -16.15
CA GLY A 45 -18.86 -1.15 -14.76
C GLY A 45 -17.75 -1.96 -14.09
N ALA A 46 -16.70 -2.37 -14.82
CA ALA A 46 -15.50 -3.01 -14.28
C ALA A 46 -14.29 -2.08 -14.39
N ILE A 47 -13.12 -2.53 -13.90
CA ILE A 47 -11.83 -1.91 -14.18
C ILE A 47 -11.05 -2.84 -15.09
N GLU A 48 -10.66 -2.35 -16.26
CA GLU A 48 -9.71 -3.03 -17.12
C GLU A 48 -8.32 -2.51 -16.76
N LEU A 49 -7.53 -3.32 -16.03
CA LEU A 49 -6.22 -2.88 -15.52
C LEU A 49 -5.23 -2.66 -16.67
N ILE A 50 -5.36 -3.42 -17.76
CA ILE A 50 -4.57 -3.26 -18.98
C ILE A 50 -5.52 -3.02 -20.17
N LYS A 51 -5.93 -1.76 -20.38
CA LYS A 51 -6.86 -1.43 -21.47
C LYS A 51 -6.27 -1.71 -22.84
N ASN A 52 -5.00 -1.39 -23.02
CA ASN A 52 -4.31 -1.47 -24.29
C ASN A 52 -3.58 -2.82 -24.42
N TYR A 53 -4.26 -3.92 -24.11
CA TYR A 53 -3.73 -5.30 -24.08
C TYR A 53 -3.16 -5.81 -25.43
N GLN A 54 -3.37 -5.07 -26.52
CA GLN A 54 -2.75 -5.34 -27.82
C GLN A 54 -1.30 -4.85 -27.90
N TYR A 55 -0.90 -3.92 -27.01
CA TYR A 55 0.46 -3.44 -26.91
C TYR A 55 1.24 -4.25 -25.87
N LEU A 56 2.55 -4.34 -26.07
CA LEU A 56 3.46 -5.05 -25.18
C LEU A 56 3.87 -4.16 -23.99
N CYS A 57 4.37 -4.80 -22.94
CA CYS A 57 5.03 -4.12 -21.81
C CYS A 57 4.15 -3.04 -21.17
N ARG A 58 2.94 -3.42 -20.74
CA ARG A 58 1.98 -2.50 -20.12
C ARG A 58 1.89 -2.72 -18.62
N VAL A 59 1.56 -1.67 -17.89
CA VAL A 59 1.31 -1.70 -16.44
C VAL A 59 0.09 -0.84 -16.16
N GLY A 60 -0.78 -1.30 -15.27
CA GLY A 60 -1.89 -0.49 -14.80
C GLY A 60 -2.21 -0.76 -13.34
N TRP A 61 -2.49 0.32 -12.61
CA TRP A 61 -2.88 0.28 -11.22
C TRP A 61 -4.26 0.89 -11.01
N ALA A 62 -5.04 0.28 -10.13
CA ALA A 62 -6.22 0.88 -9.54
C ALA A 62 -6.08 0.86 -8.02
N THR A 63 -6.01 2.03 -7.39
CA THR A 63 -5.75 2.17 -5.96
C THR A 63 -6.89 2.90 -5.26
N TYR A 64 -7.14 2.57 -3.99
CA TYR A 64 -8.08 3.35 -3.17
C TYR A 64 -7.50 4.74 -2.91
N ALA A 65 -8.31 5.78 -3.09
CA ALA A 65 -7.80 7.16 -3.12
C ALA A 65 -7.31 7.64 -1.76
N ASP A 66 -7.93 7.18 -0.68
CA ASP A 66 -7.53 7.52 0.68
C ASP A 66 -6.53 6.50 1.23
N ARG A 67 -5.67 6.97 2.13
CA ARG A 67 -4.75 6.10 2.87
C ARG A 67 -5.50 5.26 3.91
N VAL A 68 -5.02 4.04 4.13
CA VAL A 68 -5.56 3.11 5.11
C VAL A 68 -4.68 3.08 6.37
N PRO A 69 -5.23 3.35 7.56
CA PRO A 69 -4.53 3.12 8.83
C PRO A 69 -4.35 1.62 9.05
N LEU A 70 -3.10 1.17 9.16
CA LEU A 70 -2.77 -0.24 9.35
C LEU A 70 -2.38 -0.55 10.79
N TRP A 71 -1.55 0.29 11.41
CA TRP A 71 -1.15 0.11 12.81
C TRP A 71 -0.78 1.42 13.47
N ASN A 72 -0.88 1.47 14.79
CA ASN A 72 -0.64 2.66 15.60
C ASN A 72 0.62 2.50 16.45
N SER A 73 1.61 3.38 16.26
CA SER A 73 2.85 3.35 17.03
C SER A 73 2.69 3.74 18.50
N ASP A 74 1.65 4.50 18.84
CA ASP A 74 1.42 4.94 20.22
C ASP A 74 0.78 3.83 21.08
N THR A 75 -0.15 3.05 20.50
CA THR A 75 -0.89 1.99 21.21
C THR A 75 -0.33 0.59 20.96
N GLY A 76 0.44 0.40 19.89
CA GLY A 76 0.86 -0.92 19.42
C GLY A 76 -0.26 -1.73 18.76
N GLU A 77 -1.43 -1.14 18.56
CA GLU A 77 -2.57 -1.79 17.91
C GLU A 77 -2.30 -1.96 16.41
N LEU A 78 -2.63 -3.16 15.90
CA LEU A 78 -2.54 -3.53 14.49
C LEU A 78 -3.94 -3.89 14.01
N ALA A 79 -4.33 -3.38 12.85
CA ALA A 79 -5.64 -3.62 12.29
C ALA A 79 -5.82 -5.08 11.87
N ASP A 80 -7.01 -5.61 12.14
CA ASP A 80 -7.58 -6.69 11.35
C ASP A 80 -8.15 -6.07 10.07
N PHE A 81 -8.00 -6.77 8.94
CA PHE A 81 -8.65 -6.35 7.71
C PHE A 81 -9.16 -7.52 6.90
N SER A 82 -10.15 -7.26 6.06
CA SER A 82 -10.57 -8.18 5.01
C SER A 82 -10.84 -7.40 3.74
N THR A 83 -10.43 -7.97 2.61
CA THR A 83 -10.84 -7.52 1.29
C THR A 83 -11.52 -8.67 0.56
N LYS A 84 -12.53 -8.35 -0.22
CA LYS A 84 -13.15 -9.27 -1.17
C LYS A 84 -13.22 -8.59 -2.51
N PHE A 85 -12.93 -9.34 -3.56
CA PHE A 85 -13.02 -8.81 -4.90
C PHE A 85 -13.34 -9.93 -5.88
N SER A 86 -13.92 -9.54 -7.00
CA SER A 86 -14.17 -10.43 -8.11
C SER A 86 -13.31 -9.98 -9.27
N PHE A 87 -12.59 -10.89 -9.91
CA PHE A 87 -11.80 -10.57 -11.09
C PHE A 87 -11.91 -11.67 -12.15
N GLN A 88 -11.57 -11.31 -13.37
CA GLN A 88 -11.45 -12.23 -14.50
C GLN A 88 -10.08 -12.02 -15.15
N ILE A 89 -9.43 -13.12 -15.52
CA ILE A 89 -8.32 -13.11 -16.47
C ILE A 89 -8.78 -13.77 -17.76
N ASN A 90 -8.48 -13.13 -18.89
CA ASN A 90 -8.71 -13.68 -20.21
C ASN A 90 -7.35 -13.91 -20.88
N THR A 91 -6.97 -15.18 -21.04
CA THR A 91 -5.70 -15.62 -21.65
C THR A 91 -5.70 -15.47 -23.19
N LEU A 92 -6.82 -15.04 -23.77
CA LEU A 92 -7.03 -14.79 -25.20
C LEU A 92 -6.81 -16.05 -26.07
N ASP A 93 -7.06 -17.23 -25.50
CA ASP A 93 -6.79 -18.56 -26.11
C ASP A 93 -5.34 -18.71 -26.61
N ARG A 94 -4.40 -17.99 -26.01
CA ARG A 94 -2.98 -18.03 -26.38
C ARG A 94 -2.31 -19.22 -25.70
N SER A 95 -1.36 -19.84 -26.40
CA SER A 95 -0.45 -20.82 -25.79
C SER A 95 0.53 -20.19 -24.80
N THR A 96 0.68 -18.86 -24.84
CA THR A 96 1.55 -18.09 -23.96
C THR A 96 0.85 -16.76 -23.65
N TYR A 97 0.59 -16.53 -22.38
CA TYR A 97 -0.15 -15.39 -21.82
C TYR A 97 0.60 -14.89 -20.58
N GLY A 98 0.27 -13.71 -20.06
CA GLY A 98 1.01 -13.16 -18.92
C GLY A 98 0.69 -11.68 -18.63
N HIS A 99 1.00 -11.16 -17.43
CA HIS A 99 1.81 -11.80 -16.37
C HIS A 99 1.11 -11.89 -15.01
N GLY A 100 -0.20 -11.62 -14.95
CA GLY A 100 -0.98 -11.78 -13.73
C GLY A 100 -1.51 -10.49 -13.09
N LEU A 101 -2.23 -10.69 -11.99
CA LEU A 101 -2.91 -9.65 -11.22
C LEU A 101 -2.49 -9.72 -9.76
N VAL A 102 -2.34 -8.57 -9.12
CA VAL A 102 -1.87 -8.46 -7.75
C VAL A 102 -2.80 -7.57 -6.93
N PHE A 103 -3.13 -8.00 -5.70
CA PHE A 103 -3.63 -7.10 -4.65
C PHE A 103 -2.48 -6.74 -3.70
N PHE A 104 -2.24 -5.45 -3.46
CA PHE A 104 -1.08 -5.01 -2.68
C PHE A 104 -1.40 -4.02 -1.57
N LEU A 105 -0.53 -4.02 -0.55
CA LEU A 105 -0.38 -3.00 0.46
C LEU A 105 1.04 -2.42 0.33
N ALA A 106 1.16 -1.10 0.19
CA ALA A 106 2.44 -0.40 0.02
C ALA A 106 2.44 0.95 0.75
N PRO A 107 3.59 1.65 0.89
CA PRO A 107 3.62 2.96 1.52
C PRO A 107 2.74 3.97 0.77
N VAL A 108 2.14 4.91 1.50
CA VAL A 108 1.41 6.01 0.85
C VAL A 108 2.35 6.80 -0.06
N GLY A 109 1.96 6.98 -1.32
CA GLY A 109 2.79 7.64 -2.33
C GLY A 109 3.77 6.70 -3.04
N PHE A 110 3.70 5.38 -2.79
CA PHE A 110 4.38 4.39 -3.63
C PHE A 110 3.93 4.56 -5.09
N GLN A 111 4.89 4.48 -6.02
CA GLN A 111 4.67 4.72 -7.44
C GLN A 111 5.08 3.49 -8.24
N ILE A 112 4.47 3.31 -9.41
CA ILE A 112 4.90 2.30 -10.37
C ILE A 112 6.40 2.50 -10.65
N PRO A 113 7.25 1.51 -10.34
CA PRO A 113 8.67 1.63 -10.65
C PRO A 113 8.92 1.73 -12.15
N PRO A 114 10.01 2.37 -12.59
CA PRO A 114 10.40 2.35 -13.99
C PRO A 114 10.71 0.91 -14.42
N ASN A 115 10.27 0.52 -15.62
CA ASN A 115 10.42 -0.83 -16.20
C ASN A 115 9.83 -1.93 -15.30
N ALA A 116 8.64 -1.68 -14.75
CA ALA A 116 7.90 -2.60 -13.90
C ALA A 116 6.94 -3.53 -14.68
N ASP A 117 7.07 -3.60 -16.01
CA ASP A 117 6.24 -4.44 -16.86
C ASP A 117 6.61 -5.94 -16.78
N GLY A 118 5.82 -6.77 -17.47
CA GLY A 118 6.00 -8.22 -17.48
C GLY A 118 5.93 -8.83 -16.08
N GLY A 119 6.85 -9.75 -15.80
CA GLY A 119 6.93 -10.46 -14.53
C GLY A 119 7.27 -9.58 -13.33
N PHE A 120 7.55 -8.28 -13.50
CA PHE A 120 7.68 -7.34 -12.37
C PHE A 120 6.33 -6.90 -11.78
N LEU A 121 5.22 -7.35 -12.37
CA LEU A 121 3.84 -7.21 -11.90
C LEU A 121 3.41 -5.77 -11.60
N GLY A 122 4.08 -4.78 -12.20
CA GLY A 122 3.85 -3.37 -11.95
C GLY A 122 4.32 -2.87 -10.58
N LEU A 123 4.95 -3.71 -9.75
CA LEU A 123 5.35 -3.39 -8.37
C LEU A 123 6.86 -3.32 -8.15
N PHE A 124 7.65 -3.96 -9.02
CA PHE A 124 9.10 -4.07 -8.87
C PHE A 124 9.85 -3.60 -10.10
N ASN A 125 11.17 -3.57 -9.99
CA ASN A 125 12.09 -3.55 -11.12
C ASN A 125 13.32 -4.37 -10.75
N THR A 126 14.26 -4.47 -11.68
CA THR A 126 15.50 -5.25 -11.52
C THR A 126 16.31 -4.93 -10.25
N THR A 127 16.19 -3.72 -9.69
CA THR A 127 16.92 -3.31 -8.48
C THR A 127 16.12 -3.51 -7.19
N THR A 128 14.79 -3.60 -7.29
CA THR A 128 13.90 -3.71 -6.13
C THR A 128 13.33 -5.10 -5.91
N SER A 129 13.38 -6.01 -6.89
CA SER A 129 12.77 -7.36 -6.81
C SER A 129 13.06 -8.18 -5.54
N PHE A 130 14.17 -7.93 -4.85
CA PHE A 130 14.55 -8.66 -3.63
C PHE A 130 14.92 -7.72 -2.47
N SER A 131 14.45 -6.47 -2.50
CA SER A 131 14.81 -5.44 -1.53
C SER A 131 13.88 -5.43 -0.32
N SER A 132 14.42 -5.71 0.87
CA SER A 132 13.68 -5.56 2.13
C SER A 132 13.21 -4.13 2.42
N SER A 133 13.73 -3.14 1.70
CA SER A 133 13.36 -1.71 1.85
C SER A 133 12.16 -1.30 1.01
N ASN A 134 11.52 -2.24 0.30
CA ASN A 134 10.33 -1.95 -0.51
C ASN A 134 9.12 -1.57 0.36
N HIS A 135 8.98 -2.22 1.51
CA HIS A 135 7.81 -2.12 2.38
C HIS A 135 6.51 -2.48 1.66
N ILE A 136 6.49 -3.62 0.96
CA ILE A 136 5.32 -4.08 0.19
C ILE A 136 4.94 -5.48 0.66
N VAL A 137 3.65 -5.71 0.88
CA VAL A 137 3.07 -7.03 1.03
C VAL A 137 1.99 -7.17 -0.02
N HIS A 138 2.00 -8.27 -0.76
CA HIS A 138 1.05 -8.46 -1.84
C HIS A 138 0.65 -9.92 -2.01
N VAL A 139 -0.49 -10.11 -2.67
CA VAL A 139 -1.02 -11.42 -3.07
C VAL A 139 -1.12 -11.41 -4.59
N GLU A 140 -0.41 -12.32 -5.22
CA GLU A 140 -0.33 -12.43 -6.68
C GLU A 140 -1.14 -13.62 -7.20
N PHE A 141 -1.78 -13.41 -8.35
CA PHE A 141 -2.30 -14.43 -9.24
C PHE A 141 -1.43 -14.38 -10.49
N ASP A 142 -0.33 -15.12 -10.46
CA ASP A 142 0.72 -15.11 -11.47
C ASP A 142 0.43 -16.16 -12.55
N THR A 143 0.41 -15.69 -13.79
CA THR A 143 0.05 -16.45 -14.99
C THR A 143 1.25 -16.77 -15.88
N PHE A 144 2.46 -16.36 -15.50
CA PHE A 144 3.64 -16.54 -16.33
C PHE A 144 4.89 -16.88 -15.53
N PHE A 145 5.37 -18.11 -15.72
CA PHE A 145 6.61 -18.58 -15.10
C PHE A 145 7.86 -17.80 -15.55
N ASN A 146 8.51 -17.17 -14.57
CA ASN A 146 9.82 -16.54 -14.62
C ASN A 146 10.84 -17.36 -13.82
N SER A 147 11.77 -18.01 -14.54
CA SER A 147 12.77 -18.93 -13.97
C SER A 147 13.67 -18.36 -12.87
N GLU A 148 13.78 -17.04 -12.82
CA GLU A 148 14.63 -16.29 -11.92
C GLU A 148 14.08 -16.19 -10.49
N TRP A 149 12.75 -16.28 -10.31
CA TRP A 149 12.12 -16.12 -8.99
C TRP A 149 10.91 -17.03 -8.74
N ASP A 150 10.29 -17.58 -9.78
CA ASP A 150 9.09 -18.39 -9.60
C ASP A 150 9.39 -19.80 -9.11
N PRO A 151 8.42 -20.42 -8.41
CA PRO A 151 8.57 -21.78 -7.92
C PRO A 151 8.82 -22.79 -9.05
N SER A 152 9.90 -23.56 -8.93
CA SER A 152 10.23 -24.60 -9.91
C SER A 152 9.13 -25.66 -10.02
N GLY A 153 8.74 -26.01 -11.25
CA GLY A 153 7.74 -27.07 -11.50
C GLY A 153 6.29 -26.62 -11.28
N VAL A 154 6.05 -25.31 -11.37
CA VAL A 154 4.74 -24.66 -11.41
C VAL A 154 4.75 -23.65 -12.54
N GLN A 155 3.71 -23.64 -13.38
CA GLN A 155 3.62 -22.71 -14.50
C GLN A 155 2.90 -21.43 -14.09
N ASP A 156 1.67 -21.57 -13.58
CA ASP A 156 0.87 -20.49 -13.01
C ASP A 156 0.70 -20.76 -11.51
N HIS A 157 0.70 -19.72 -10.68
CA HIS A 157 0.59 -19.87 -9.24
C HIS A 157 -0.14 -18.70 -8.58
N VAL A 158 -0.68 -18.98 -7.39
CA VAL A 158 -1.11 -17.92 -6.47
C VAL A 158 -0.08 -17.83 -5.34
N GLY A 159 0.27 -16.61 -4.96
CA GLY A 159 1.37 -16.31 -4.06
C GLY A 159 1.02 -15.31 -2.96
N ILE A 160 1.69 -15.42 -1.81
CA ILE A 160 1.75 -14.34 -0.82
C ILE A 160 3.21 -13.92 -0.68
N ASN A 161 3.47 -12.63 -0.87
CA ASN A 161 4.80 -12.10 -1.07
C ASN A 161 5.11 -11.03 -0.03
N ASN A 162 6.37 -10.94 0.37
CA ASN A 162 6.83 -10.04 1.43
C ASN A 162 8.13 -9.36 0.98
N ASN A 163 8.05 -8.07 0.61
CA ASN A 163 9.14 -7.23 0.12
C ASN A 163 9.90 -7.77 -1.11
N SER A 164 9.45 -8.88 -1.68
CA SER A 164 10.14 -9.64 -2.71
C SER A 164 9.15 -10.00 -3.80
N ILE A 165 9.66 -10.13 -5.02
CA ILE A 165 8.91 -10.69 -6.14
C ILE A 165 8.74 -12.20 -6.00
N ALA A 166 9.73 -12.89 -5.43
CA ALA A 166 9.59 -14.29 -5.10
C ALA A 166 8.57 -14.48 -3.96
N SER A 167 7.57 -15.33 -4.21
CA SER A 167 6.54 -15.74 -3.26
C SER A 167 7.13 -16.36 -1.98
N ALA A 168 6.65 -15.92 -0.81
CA ALA A 168 7.02 -16.51 0.48
C ALA A 168 6.28 -17.83 0.73
N VAL A 169 5.06 -17.95 0.20
CA VAL A 169 4.27 -19.17 0.10
C VAL A 169 3.46 -19.12 -1.19
N HIS A 170 3.28 -20.26 -1.83
CA HIS A 170 2.54 -20.35 -3.08
C HIS A 170 1.75 -21.66 -3.17
N THR A 171 0.81 -21.72 -4.11
CA THR A 171 0.16 -22.95 -4.53
C THR A 171 -0.04 -22.96 -6.04
N ARG A 172 -0.11 -24.16 -6.61
CA ARG A 172 -0.36 -24.33 -8.05
C ARG A 172 -1.73 -23.78 -8.40
N TRP A 173 -1.79 -23.15 -9.55
CA TRP A 173 -3.02 -22.61 -10.11
C TRP A 173 -3.01 -22.85 -11.62
N ASN A 174 -4.19 -22.86 -12.24
CA ASN A 174 -4.32 -23.05 -13.69
C ASN A 174 -5.15 -21.91 -14.28
N ALA A 175 -4.47 -20.82 -14.64
CA ALA A 175 -5.15 -19.64 -15.16
C ALA A 175 -5.86 -19.94 -16.48
N SER A 176 -5.26 -20.77 -17.34
CA SER A 176 -5.85 -21.14 -18.63
C SER A 176 -7.16 -21.91 -18.51
N PHE A 177 -7.26 -22.86 -17.56
CA PHE A 177 -8.48 -23.62 -17.31
C PHE A 177 -9.63 -22.74 -16.83
N HIS A 178 -9.28 -21.66 -16.12
CA HIS A 178 -10.19 -20.68 -15.56
C HIS A 178 -10.34 -19.40 -16.41
N SER A 179 -9.82 -19.39 -17.64
CA SER A 179 -9.87 -18.21 -18.51
C SER A 179 -11.32 -17.78 -18.75
N GLU A 180 -11.57 -16.47 -18.65
CA GLU A 180 -12.89 -15.84 -18.71
C GLU A 180 -13.89 -16.28 -17.61
N ASP A 181 -13.47 -17.09 -16.64
CA ASP A 181 -14.27 -17.36 -15.45
C ASP A 181 -13.97 -16.34 -14.35
N THR A 182 -15.01 -15.82 -13.72
CA THR A 182 -14.84 -14.88 -12.63
C THR A 182 -14.38 -15.64 -11.38
N ALA A 183 -13.23 -15.24 -10.83
CA ALA A 183 -12.76 -15.62 -9.52
C ALA A 183 -13.35 -14.67 -8.47
N ASP A 184 -14.03 -15.22 -7.46
CA ASP A 184 -14.40 -14.52 -6.24
C ASP A 184 -13.34 -14.78 -5.16
N VAL A 185 -12.59 -13.74 -4.79
CA VAL A 185 -11.45 -13.81 -3.86
C VAL A 185 -11.80 -13.18 -2.53
N ARG A 186 -11.31 -13.79 -1.45
CA ARG A 186 -11.28 -13.21 -0.11
C ARG A 186 -9.86 -13.23 0.42
N ILE A 187 -9.37 -12.08 0.85
CA ILE A 187 -8.16 -11.96 1.65
C ILE A 187 -8.56 -11.46 3.04
N ALA A 188 -7.96 -12.04 4.07
CA ALA A 188 -8.16 -11.62 5.45
C ALA A 188 -6.85 -11.68 6.23
N TYR A 189 -6.63 -10.65 7.04
CA TYR A 189 -5.52 -10.58 7.98
C TYR A 189 -6.04 -10.56 9.40
N ASN A 190 -5.57 -11.52 10.21
CA ASN A 190 -5.84 -11.57 11.64
C ASN A 190 -4.64 -10.99 12.42
N SER A 191 -4.86 -9.87 13.08
CA SER A 191 -3.84 -9.10 13.78
C SER A 191 -3.25 -9.82 15.00
N THR A 192 -4.03 -10.73 15.61
CA THR A 192 -3.66 -11.51 16.79
C THR A 192 -2.77 -12.68 16.41
N THR A 193 -3.15 -13.45 15.40
CA THR A 193 -2.39 -14.62 14.95
C THR A 193 -1.33 -14.28 13.90
N LYS A 194 -1.27 -13.02 13.44
CA LYS A 194 -0.40 -12.54 12.36
C LYS A 194 -0.61 -13.31 11.05
N ASN A 195 -1.83 -13.82 10.84
CA ASN A 195 -2.13 -14.69 9.72
C ASN A 195 -2.75 -13.87 8.58
N LEU A 196 -2.03 -13.77 7.46
CA LEU A 196 -2.55 -13.30 6.19
C LEU A 196 -3.00 -14.51 5.37
N SER A 197 -4.29 -14.58 5.07
CA SER A 197 -4.89 -15.69 4.32
C SER A 197 -5.59 -15.18 3.06
N VAL A 198 -5.52 -15.98 2.00
CA VAL A 198 -6.26 -15.80 0.75
C VAL A 198 -7.02 -17.07 0.43
N SER A 199 -8.24 -16.93 -0.07
CA SER A 199 -9.05 -18.01 -0.61
C SER A 199 -9.83 -17.52 -1.82
N TRP A 200 -10.06 -18.38 -2.80
CA TRP A 200 -10.85 -18.04 -3.97
C TRP A 200 -11.74 -19.19 -4.42
N THR A 201 -12.75 -18.85 -5.21
CA THR A 201 -13.63 -19.79 -5.90
C THR A 201 -13.97 -19.24 -7.27
N TYR A 202 -14.18 -20.13 -8.23
CA TYR A 202 -14.61 -19.79 -9.58
C TYR A 202 -16.12 -20.00 -9.73
N ARG A 203 -16.76 -19.20 -10.58
CA ARG A 203 -18.22 -19.22 -10.74
C ARG A 203 -18.72 -20.32 -11.68
N GLN A 204 -17.92 -20.73 -12.65
CA GLN A 204 -18.33 -21.67 -13.70
C GLN A 204 -17.52 -22.97 -13.68
N THR A 205 -16.25 -22.89 -13.30
CA THR A 205 -15.27 -23.97 -13.37
C THR A 205 -14.79 -24.38 -11.97
N SER A 206 -14.34 -25.61 -11.83
CA SER A 206 -13.82 -26.14 -10.56
C SER A 206 -12.94 -27.36 -10.84
N ASP A 207 -11.72 -27.37 -10.32
CA ASP A 207 -10.88 -28.57 -10.25
C ASP A 207 -10.68 -28.95 -8.77
N PRO A 208 -11.23 -30.08 -8.30
CA PRO A 208 -11.06 -30.56 -6.93
C PRO A 208 -9.60 -30.84 -6.52
N ARG A 209 -8.67 -30.91 -7.48
CA ARG A 209 -7.24 -31.11 -7.23
C ARG A 209 -6.51 -29.80 -6.99
N GLU A 210 -7.12 -28.66 -7.31
CA GLU A 210 -6.56 -27.36 -7.02
C GLU A 210 -6.80 -26.98 -5.57
N ASN A 211 -5.74 -26.45 -4.94
CA ASN A 211 -5.88 -25.84 -3.63
C ASN A 211 -6.24 -24.37 -3.83
N THR A 212 -7.44 -23.98 -3.45
CA THR A 212 -7.93 -22.61 -3.65
C THR A 212 -7.78 -21.73 -2.41
N SER A 213 -6.77 -22.01 -1.59
CA SER A 213 -6.45 -21.20 -0.41
C SER A 213 -4.97 -21.28 -0.01
N LEU A 214 -4.48 -20.19 0.57
CA LEU A 214 -3.12 -20.05 1.10
C LEU A 214 -3.13 -19.20 2.37
N PHE A 215 -2.12 -19.38 3.21
CA PHE A 215 -1.88 -18.48 4.32
C PHE A 215 -0.39 -18.30 4.59
N TYR A 216 -0.05 -17.15 5.17
CA TYR A 216 1.30 -16.80 5.56
C TYR A 216 1.29 -16.09 6.91
N ILE A 217 2.18 -16.51 7.82
CA ILE A 217 2.33 -15.86 9.12
C ILE A 217 3.33 -14.71 8.99
N ILE A 218 2.81 -13.48 9.03
CA ILE A 218 3.56 -12.26 8.79
C ILE A 218 3.13 -11.16 9.77
N ASP A 219 4.11 -10.57 10.44
CA ASP A 219 3.86 -9.41 11.29
C ASP A 219 3.94 -8.13 10.44
N LEU A 220 2.79 -7.64 10.00
CA LEU A 220 2.72 -6.46 9.12
C LEU A 220 3.32 -5.20 9.73
N MET A 221 3.41 -5.07 11.07
CA MET A 221 4.08 -3.93 11.72
C MET A 221 5.58 -3.90 11.46
N LYS A 222 6.19 -5.06 11.17
CA LYS A 222 7.64 -5.16 10.88
C LYS A 222 7.96 -4.88 9.41
N VAL A 223 6.93 -4.78 8.56
CA VAL A 223 7.09 -4.70 7.10
C VAL A 223 6.55 -3.37 6.58
N LEU A 224 5.32 -3.01 6.96
CA LEU A 224 4.57 -1.89 6.40
C LEU A 224 4.58 -0.68 7.35
N PRO A 225 4.52 0.56 6.82
CA PRO A 225 4.33 1.75 7.64
C PRO A 225 2.91 1.80 8.26
N GLN A 226 2.72 2.72 9.21
CA GLN A 226 1.43 2.94 9.90
C GLN A 226 0.27 3.24 8.94
N TRP A 227 0.56 3.91 7.83
CA TRP A 227 -0.40 4.27 6.79
C TRP A 227 0.03 3.67 5.47
N VAL A 228 -0.88 2.95 4.82
CA VAL A 228 -0.62 2.28 3.55
C VAL A 228 -1.58 2.78 2.46
N THR A 229 -1.16 2.63 1.22
CA THR A 229 -2.07 2.57 0.09
C THR A 229 -2.41 1.10 -0.19
N ILE A 230 -3.62 0.86 -0.67
CA ILE A 230 -4.07 -0.45 -1.11
C ILE A 230 -4.59 -0.37 -2.54
N GLY A 231 -4.44 -1.44 -3.29
CA GLY A 231 -4.95 -1.47 -4.65
C GLY A 231 -4.59 -2.72 -5.40
N PHE A 232 -4.82 -2.64 -6.70
CA PHE A 232 -4.53 -3.68 -7.65
C PHE A 232 -3.48 -3.21 -8.65
N SER A 233 -2.61 -4.13 -9.03
CA SER A 233 -1.67 -3.98 -10.13
C SER A 233 -1.86 -5.12 -11.11
N ALA A 234 -1.67 -4.83 -12.39
CA ALA A 234 -1.42 -5.85 -13.39
C ALA A 234 -0.34 -5.36 -14.34
N ALA A 235 0.35 -6.32 -14.96
CA ALA A 235 1.34 -6.04 -15.98
C ALA A 235 1.28 -7.09 -17.10
N THR A 236 1.70 -6.68 -18.30
CA THR A 236 1.94 -7.55 -19.44
C THR A 236 3.35 -7.33 -19.95
N GLY A 237 3.92 -8.33 -20.61
CA GLY A 237 5.26 -8.29 -21.21
C GLY A 237 5.16 -8.49 -22.71
N LEU A 238 5.97 -9.41 -23.25
CA LEU A 238 5.84 -9.86 -24.63
C LEU A 238 4.59 -10.73 -24.84
N SER A 239 4.17 -11.42 -23.79
CA SER A 239 2.91 -12.15 -23.71
C SER A 239 1.88 -11.25 -23.05
N GLY A 240 0.71 -11.13 -23.68
CA GLY A 240 -0.39 -10.33 -23.16
C GLY A 240 -1.60 -11.18 -22.82
N GLU A 241 -2.35 -10.72 -21.83
CA GLU A 241 -3.66 -11.21 -21.41
C GLU A 241 -4.49 -10.00 -20.94
N ARG A 242 -5.74 -10.21 -20.58
CA ARG A 242 -6.57 -9.14 -20.00
C ARG A 242 -6.82 -9.42 -18.52
N HIS A 243 -6.82 -8.35 -17.72
CA HIS A 243 -7.09 -8.35 -16.29
C HIS A 243 -8.26 -7.43 -16.00
N ILE A 244 -9.35 -7.98 -15.51
CA ILE A 244 -10.61 -7.25 -15.30
C ILE A 244 -11.02 -7.40 -13.84
N LEU A 245 -11.09 -6.30 -13.10
CA LEU A 245 -11.60 -6.26 -11.74
C LEU A 245 -13.07 -5.83 -11.76
N GLU A 246 -13.97 -6.71 -11.33
CA GLU A 246 -15.42 -6.51 -11.41
C GLU A 246 -16.02 -5.91 -10.14
N SER A 247 -15.46 -6.25 -8.96
CA SER A 247 -15.95 -5.76 -7.67
C SER A 247 -14.81 -5.62 -6.67
N TRP A 248 -14.98 -4.74 -5.69
CA TRP A 248 -14.02 -4.58 -4.59
C TRP A 248 -14.70 -4.11 -3.29
N GLU A 249 -14.51 -4.87 -2.23
CA GLU A 249 -14.93 -4.58 -0.86
C GLU A 249 -13.69 -4.61 0.04
N PHE A 250 -13.56 -3.65 0.93
CA PHE A 250 -12.50 -3.61 1.94
C PHE A 250 -13.08 -3.19 3.28
N SER A 251 -12.56 -3.75 4.35
CA SER A 251 -12.87 -3.33 5.71
C SER A 251 -11.64 -3.50 6.59
N SER A 252 -11.35 -2.50 7.43
CA SER A 252 -10.29 -2.53 8.43
C SER A 252 -10.82 -2.05 9.78
N SER A 253 -10.32 -2.62 10.88
CA SER A 253 -10.84 -2.37 12.24
C SER A 253 -10.25 -1.17 12.96
N LEU A 254 -9.18 -0.55 12.45
CA LEU A 254 -8.41 0.44 13.20
C LEU A 254 -8.81 1.89 12.90
N ASP A 255 -9.14 2.64 13.95
CA ASP A 255 -9.31 4.09 13.92
C ASP A 255 -8.01 4.77 14.40
N MET A 256 -7.44 5.70 13.63
CA MET A 256 -6.21 6.41 14.00
C MET A 256 -6.38 7.93 13.95
N LYS A 257 -5.98 8.63 15.02
CA LYS A 257 -5.94 10.10 15.01
C LYS A 257 -4.80 10.61 14.14
N GLN A 258 -5.11 11.38 13.11
CA GLN A 258 -4.11 12.05 12.28
C GLN A 258 -3.49 13.19 13.08
N ARG A 259 -2.23 13.01 13.52
CA ARG A 259 -1.46 14.14 14.04
C ARG A 259 -1.14 15.08 12.89
N ASN A 260 -1.76 16.25 12.89
CA ASN A 260 -1.37 17.32 11.97
C ASN A 260 0.11 17.65 12.20
N GLY A 261 0.91 17.75 11.13
CA GLY A 261 2.33 18.11 11.18
C GLY A 261 2.64 19.47 11.84
N THR A 262 1.60 20.20 12.24
CA THR A 262 1.68 21.37 13.12
C THR A 262 2.40 21.10 14.43
N ASP A 263 2.31 19.91 15.04
CA ASP A 263 2.96 19.68 16.33
C ASP A 263 4.48 19.49 16.19
N GLY A 264 4.94 18.81 15.13
CA GLY A 264 6.36 18.77 14.78
C GLY A 264 6.92 20.15 14.40
N LYS A 265 6.12 20.96 13.68
CA LYS A 265 6.49 22.34 13.32
C LYS A 265 6.52 23.26 14.55
N LYS A 266 5.58 23.10 15.50
CA LYS A 266 5.56 23.82 16.78
C LYS A 266 6.74 23.44 17.66
N ILE A 267 7.07 22.15 17.80
CA ILE A 267 8.25 21.71 18.55
C ILE A 267 9.53 22.30 17.93
N ARG A 268 9.65 22.27 16.60
CA ARG A 268 10.81 22.82 15.89
C ARG A 268 10.94 24.35 16.02
N ILE A 269 9.81 25.07 16.04
CA ILE A 269 9.76 26.53 16.29
C ILE A 269 10.09 26.84 17.76
N ILE A 270 9.54 26.09 18.72
CA ILE A 270 9.83 26.28 20.13
C ILE A 270 11.33 26.09 20.37
N VAL A 271 11.91 24.98 19.91
CA VAL A 271 13.35 24.71 20.07
C VAL A 271 14.21 25.81 19.43
N SER A 272 13.87 26.31 18.23
CA SER A 272 14.65 27.36 17.58
C SER A 272 14.57 28.71 18.32
N VAL A 273 13.39 29.06 18.86
CA VAL A 273 13.20 30.28 19.64
C VAL A 273 13.93 30.20 20.98
N THR A 274 13.84 29.07 21.70
CA THR A 274 14.50 28.92 23.02
C THR A 274 16.02 29.00 22.89
N VAL A 275 16.61 28.39 21.85
CA VAL A 275 18.05 28.46 21.58
C VAL A 275 18.47 29.90 21.26
N SER A 276 17.70 30.61 20.42
CA SER A 276 18.02 31.98 20.03
C SER A 276 17.98 32.96 21.21
N ILE A 277 16.99 32.84 22.09
CA ILE A 277 16.88 33.66 23.31
C ILE A 277 18.04 33.33 24.27
N GLY A 278 18.39 32.05 24.43
CA GLY A 278 19.52 31.64 25.28
C GLY A 278 20.84 32.26 24.85
N VAL A 279 21.12 32.30 23.54
CA VAL A 279 22.33 32.92 22.98
C VAL A 279 22.35 34.44 23.20
N LEU A 280 21.21 35.12 23.02
CA LEU A 280 21.12 36.58 23.25
C LEU A 280 21.36 36.95 24.72
N VAL A 281 20.78 36.19 25.65
CA VAL A 281 20.96 36.42 27.10
C VAL A 281 22.42 36.18 27.50
N ALA A 282 23.04 35.10 27.02
CA ALA A 282 24.44 34.82 27.28
C ALA A 282 25.36 35.92 26.72
N GLY A 283 25.09 36.40 25.49
CA GLY A 283 25.81 37.51 24.89
C GLY A 283 25.70 38.81 25.69
N MET A 284 24.50 39.14 26.17
CA MET A 284 24.29 40.31 27.05
C MET A 284 25.07 40.20 28.36
N ILE A 285 25.02 39.05 29.02
CA ILE A 285 25.75 38.82 30.28
C ILE A 285 27.25 38.98 30.05
N THR A 286 27.80 38.36 29.00
CA THR A 286 29.22 38.49 28.67
C THR A 286 29.61 39.93 28.34
N GLY A 287 28.79 40.65 27.56
CA GLY A 287 29.01 42.08 27.27
C GLY A 287 29.01 42.96 28.52
N LEU A 288 28.07 42.74 29.45
CA LEU A 288 28.01 43.45 30.73
C LEU A 288 29.23 43.14 31.62
N LEU A 289 29.71 41.90 31.62
CA LEU A 289 30.91 41.51 32.37
C LEU A 289 32.18 42.16 31.79
N ILE A 290 32.30 42.24 30.45
CA ILE A 290 33.42 42.93 29.78
C ILE A 290 33.40 44.43 30.10
N LEU A 291 32.24 45.10 30.00
CA LEU A 291 32.10 46.52 30.32
C LEU A 291 32.43 46.81 31.79
N ARG A 292 32.01 45.95 32.72
CA ARG A 292 32.37 46.05 34.14
C ARG A 292 33.87 45.87 34.38
N ARG A 293 34.54 44.99 33.63
CA ARG A 293 35.99 44.82 33.70
C ARG A 293 36.74 46.03 33.13
N HIS A 294 36.27 46.63 32.04
CA HIS A 294 36.87 47.83 31.46
C HIS A 294 36.79 49.02 32.41
N LYS A 295 35.61 49.30 32.99
CA LYS A 295 35.42 50.39 33.97
C LYS A 295 36.24 50.22 35.26
N LYS A 296 36.61 48.99 35.63
CA LYS A 296 37.51 48.71 36.76
C LYS A 296 38.98 48.92 36.45
N LYS A 297 39.36 48.98 35.17
CA LYS A 297 40.75 49.17 34.72
C LYS A 297 41.10 50.64 34.46
N GLU A 298 40.08 51.48 34.31
CA GLU A 298 40.18 52.94 34.11
C GLU A 298 40.04 53.76 35.41
N ARG A 299 39.99 53.08 36.57
CA ARG A 299 40.01 53.65 37.91
C ARG A 299 41.26 53.18 38.64
#